data_AF-A0A7K1F1A5-F1
#
_entry.id   AF-A0A7K1F1A5-F1
#
_cell.length_a   1.000
_cell.length_b   1.000
_cell.length_c   1.000
_cell.angle_alpha   90.00
_cell.angle_beta   90.00
_cell.angle_gamma   90.00
#
_symmetry.space_group_name_H-M   'P 1'
#
loop_
_entity.id
_entity.type
_entity.pdbx_description
1 polymer ?
#
loop_
_entity_poly.entity_id
_entity_poly.type
_entity_poly.pdbx_seq_one_letter_code
_entity_poly.pdbx_strand_id
1 'polypeptide(L)'
;MSRRAWIAGSAVVTMLCSLLIVGGRALPAQAANDDPPRKIVTGWMPYWNTKGGMATIMANADLFPEVMPFWFSVKSQTNVLDQYDPANAAPMADQVKALQAAGIKVVPSLTDGTGKLAMQKILGDATKRAQLVKTLADLAVKNGFDGLDLDWEGFAFTDGTASWAVTSPLWTTFVKELAIKLHAQGDILSVTTPDVRDPASGKKGYWVYNWPEIGPVIDRLRIMTYDYSVANPGPIGPLSWVDQVTKYAATLMAPSKIWVGVPTYGRDWVIAVDGRCPDGVDLKAPKGATAGTKAVVNSRDAAALAASYQATPVWTESYGEYSFNYTKVYAPADGAAEKTCVVTRTVWYQDARSVAARAALVAKYKIGGVAFWSLGIEDPLTWPSVRLYAKTIAPDVVLGSIDAPSTPVDFATPVTLTATFKVSDSRPVAGAPISFQIMRNSDTDWREIATSTTSVTGVAQIKLVASQYVQVRAVAAGTWERLTGTSPAKNIAVQRLIGSLGVNAPRLGSKVVVKAQLLPAQGVDVVLEEWIDGTWVAVSSGASGNDGAILLTATVRQAGFHTYRVSARSDSYFETVLSQAISTIVR
;
A
#
# COMPACT_ATOMS: atom_id res chain seq x y z
N MET A 1 -30.80 -20.36 -85.57
CA MET A 1 -32.23 -20.18 -85.23
C MET A 1 -32.31 -19.46 -83.88
N SER A 2 -32.50 -18.15 -83.91
CA SER A 2 -33.64 -17.40 -83.30
C SER A 2 -33.64 -17.37 -81.76
N ARG A 3 -33.15 -16.27 -81.16
CA ARG A 3 -33.93 -15.14 -80.55
C ARG A 3 -34.78 -15.59 -79.35
N ARG A 4 -34.67 -15.05 -78.12
CA ARG A 4 -34.67 -13.63 -77.67
C ARG A 4 -34.01 -13.52 -76.27
N ALA A 5 -33.06 -12.58 -76.05
CA ALA A 5 -33.19 -11.21 -75.50
C ALA A 5 -33.23 -11.19 -73.94
N TRP A 6 -32.47 -10.39 -73.19
CA TRP A 6 -32.38 -8.92 -73.19
C TRP A 6 -31.08 -8.40 -72.51
N ILE A 7 -30.75 -7.14 -72.84
CA ILE A 7 -29.61 -6.32 -72.38
C ILE A 7 -29.98 -5.56 -71.09
N ALA A 8 -29.09 -5.51 -70.10
CA ALA A 8 -28.89 -4.42 -69.12
C ALA A 8 -27.59 -4.74 -68.34
N GLY A 9 -26.52 -3.93 -68.35
CA GLY A 9 -26.48 -2.59 -67.78
C GLY A 9 -25.86 -2.67 -66.39
N SER A 10 -24.52 -2.60 -66.32
CA SER A 10 -23.75 -2.65 -65.07
C SER A 10 -24.13 -1.49 -64.13
N ALA A 11 -24.80 -1.79 -63.03
CA ALA A 11 -25.02 -0.86 -61.93
C ALA A 11 -24.03 -1.18 -60.80
N VAL A 12 -23.15 -0.22 -60.52
CA VAL A 12 -22.33 -0.17 -59.31
C VAL A 12 -23.27 0.01 -58.13
N VAL A 13 -23.43 -1.03 -57.31
CA VAL A 13 -24.15 -0.94 -56.03
C VAL A 13 -23.14 -0.54 -54.97
N THR A 14 -23.10 0.75 -54.68
CA THR A 14 -22.46 1.29 -53.48
C THR A 14 -23.29 0.88 -52.28
N MET A 15 -22.86 -0.16 -51.55
CA MET A 15 -23.48 -0.57 -50.29
C MET A 15 -23.11 0.46 -49.23
N LEU A 16 -24.05 1.38 -48.94
CA LEU A 16 -23.96 2.27 -47.78
C LEU A 16 -24.04 1.40 -46.51
N CYS A 17 -22.88 1.12 -45.90
CA CYS A 17 -22.82 0.73 -44.50
C CYS A 17 -23.03 1.97 -43.64
N SER A 18 -24.24 2.12 -43.12
CA SER A 18 -24.60 3.09 -42.09
C SER A 18 -23.77 2.83 -40.83
N LEU A 19 -22.70 3.60 -40.62
CA LEU A 19 -22.02 3.69 -39.34
C LEU A 19 -22.98 4.36 -38.34
N LEU A 20 -23.58 3.56 -37.46
CA LEU A 20 -24.12 4.02 -36.20
C LEU A 20 -22.93 4.49 -35.35
N ILE A 21 -22.61 5.78 -35.44
CA ILE A 21 -21.72 6.46 -34.50
C ILE A 21 -22.47 6.56 -33.17
N VAL A 22 -22.35 5.53 -32.34
CA VAL A 22 -22.64 5.66 -30.91
C VAL A 22 -21.57 6.58 -30.35
N GLY A 23 -21.99 7.78 -29.92
CA GLY A 23 -21.14 8.79 -29.31
C GLY A 23 -20.56 8.31 -27.97
N GLY A 24 -19.56 7.44 -28.03
CA GLY A 24 -18.59 7.30 -26.96
C GLY A 24 -17.66 8.50 -27.02
N ARG A 25 -17.73 9.38 -26.02
CA ARG A 25 -16.67 10.37 -25.80
C ARG A 25 -15.35 9.59 -25.72
N ALA A 26 -14.50 9.73 -26.73
CA ALA A 26 -13.10 9.38 -26.59
C ALA A 26 -12.59 10.16 -25.37
N LEU A 27 -12.13 9.45 -24.34
CA LEU A 27 -11.37 10.08 -23.27
C LEU A 27 -10.24 10.87 -23.95
N PRO A 28 -10.03 12.16 -23.61
CA PRO A 28 -8.93 12.90 -24.20
C PRO A 28 -7.66 12.10 -23.92
N ALA A 29 -6.91 11.78 -24.98
CA ALA A 29 -5.55 11.31 -24.85
C ALA A 29 -4.80 12.44 -24.14
N GLN A 30 -4.70 12.33 -22.83
CA GLN A 30 -3.88 13.20 -22.03
C GLN A 30 -2.48 13.08 -22.61
N ALA A 31 -1.92 14.19 -23.10
CA ALA A 31 -0.53 14.24 -23.54
C ALA A 31 0.28 13.55 -22.43
N ALA A 32 1.03 12.50 -22.79
CA ALA A 32 1.85 11.78 -21.84
C ALA A 32 2.79 12.83 -21.22
N ASN A 33 2.51 13.23 -19.99
CA ASN A 33 3.45 14.03 -19.23
C ASN A 33 4.79 13.29 -19.27
N ASP A 34 5.89 14.00 -19.47
CA ASP A 34 7.26 13.46 -19.35
C ASP A 34 7.61 13.06 -17.90
N ASP A 35 6.59 12.91 -17.04
CA ASP A 35 6.73 12.44 -15.68
C ASP A 35 7.36 11.04 -15.68
N PRO A 36 8.36 10.82 -14.82
CA PRO A 36 8.96 9.50 -14.68
C PRO A 36 7.91 8.50 -14.17
N PRO A 37 8.06 7.21 -14.53
CA PRO A 37 7.09 6.21 -14.15
C PRO A 37 7.06 5.99 -12.63
N ARG A 38 5.90 5.56 -12.13
CA ARG A 38 5.82 5.08 -10.75
C ARG A 38 6.70 3.83 -10.58
N LYS A 39 7.48 3.78 -9.51
CA LYS A 39 8.33 2.65 -9.13
C LYS A 39 7.48 1.46 -8.62
N ILE A 40 7.00 0.62 -9.53
CA ILE A 40 6.06 -0.50 -9.25
C ILE A 40 6.66 -1.88 -9.44
N VAL A 41 7.97 -1.99 -9.71
CA VAL A 41 8.64 -3.27 -9.92
C VAL A 41 9.65 -3.52 -8.82
N THR A 42 9.66 -4.73 -8.30
CA THR A 42 10.74 -5.28 -7.48
C THR A 42 11.02 -6.70 -7.95
N GLY A 43 11.98 -7.39 -7.35
CA GLY A 43 12.22 -8.78 -7.72
C GLY A 43 13.47 -9.35 -7.08
N TRP A 44 13.56 -10.67 -7.16
CA TRP A 44 14.68 -11.40 -6.60
C TRP A 44 15.83 -11.45 -7.60
N MET A 45 17.03 -11.22 -7.10
CA MET A 45 18.29 -11.34 -7.84
C MET A 45 19.08 -12.52 -7.28
N PRO A 46 18.99 -13.72 -7.92
CA PRO A 46 19.66 -14.90 -7.40
C PRO A 46 21.17 -14.82 -7.46
N TYR A 47 21.85 -15.40 -6.46
CA TYR A 47 23.31 -15.45 -6.43
C TYR A 47 23.91 -16.12 -7.69
N TRP A 48 23.21 -17.08 -8.31
CA TRP A 48 23.64 -17.75 -9.54
C TRP A 48 23.38 -16.95 -10.83
N ASN A 49 22.64 -15.84 -10.76
CA ASN A 49 22.36 -14.97 -11.90
C ASN A 49 22.48 -13.47 -11.53
N THR A 50 23.41 -13.11 -10.65
CA THR A 50 23.58 -11.71 -10.22
C THR A 50 23.90 -10.81 -11.41
N LYS A 51 24.78 -11.24 -12.32
CA LYS A 51 25.14 -10.46 -13.51
C LYS A 51 23.93 -10.11 -14.37
N GLY A 52 23.06 -11.10 -14.64
CA GLY A 52 21.83 -10.89 -15.40
C GLY A 52 20.83 -9.99 -14.66
N GLY A 53 20.64 -10.24 -13.36
CA GLY A 53 19.78 -9.42 -12.51
C GLY A 53 20.24 -7.96 -12.47
N MET A 54 21.52 -7.69 -12.20
CA MET A 54 22.08 -6.34 -12.16
C MET A 54 21.93 -5.61 -13.49
N ALA A 55 22.20 -6.26 -14.62
CA ALA A 55 22.03 -5.65 -15.94
C ALA A 55 20.59 -5.19 -16.16
N THR A 56 19.62 -6.06 -15.85
CA THR A 56 18.19 -5.75 -15.96
C THR A 56 17.76 -4.63 -15.01
N ILE A 57 18.19 -4.67 -13.74
CA ILE A 57 17.82 -3.68 -12.72
C ILE A 57 18.34 -2.30 -13.12
N MET A 58 19.63 -2.19 -13.45
CA MET A 58 20.26 -0.91 -13.76
C MET A 58 19.69 -0.29 -15.05
N ALA A 59 19.37 -1.11 -16.06
CA ALA A 59 18.72 -0.62 -17.29
C ALA A 59 17.30 -0.09 -17.06
N ASN A 60 16.68 -0.42 -15.92
CA ASN A 60 15.29 -0.11 -15.63
C ASN A 60 15.10 0.54 -14.26
N ALA A 61 16.15 1.17 -13.72
CA ALA A 61 16.21 1.66 -12.33
C ALA A 61 15.06 2.61 -11.94
N ASP A 62 14.48 3.32 -12.91
CA ASP A 62 13.34 4.21 -12.72
C ASP A 62 12.03 3.48 -12.36
N LEU A 63 11.96 2.16 -12.51
CA LEU A 63 10.83 1.33 -12.09
C LEU A 63 11.00 0.68 -10.71
N PHE A 64 12.21 0.72 -10.15
CA PHE A 64 12.56 -0.01 -8.93
C PHE A 64 12.64 0.93 -7.71
N PRO A 65 11.83 0.69 -6.66
CA PRO A 65 12.06 1.31 -5.36
C PRO A 65 13.03 0.50 -4.50
N GLU A 66 13.08 -0.81 -4.72
CA GLU A 66 13.86 -1.77 -3.96
C GLU A 66 14.04 -3.08 -4.74
N VAL A 67 15.05 -3.88 -4.37
CA VAL A 67 15.32 -5.21 -4.93
C VAL A 67 15.71 -6.19 -3.83
N MET A 68 15.51 -7.49 -4.08
CA MET A 68 15.80 -8.56 -3.12
C MET A 68 16.92 -9.47 -3.61
N PRO A 69 18.18 -9.18 -3.27
CA PRO A 69 19.24 -10.15 -3.50
C PRO A 69 18.96 -11.47 -2.77
N PHE A 70 18.86 -12.58 -3.51
CA PHE A 70 18.59 -13.90 -2.96
C PHE A 70 19.94 -14.60 -2.69
N TRP A 71 20.59 -14.17 -1.61
CA TRP A 71 22.02 -14.42 -1.36
C TRP A 71 22.30 -15.15 -0.03
N PHE A 72 21.32 -15.27 0.86
CA PHE A 72 21.56 -15.78 2.21
C PHE A 72 20.64 -16.94 2.60
N SER A 73 21.17 -17.80 3.46
CA SER A 73 20.44 -18.92 4.04
C SER A 73 20.73 -19.07 5.53
N VAL A 74 19.71 -18.92 6.37
CA VAL A 74 19.83 -19.07 7.83
C VAL A 74 20.02 -20.55 8.17
N LYS A 75 21.15 -20.89 8.80
CA LYS A 75 21.49 -22.27 9.18
C LYS A 75 21.31 -22.54 10.68
N SER A 76 21.42 -21.51 11.51
CA SER A 76 21.14 -21.55 12.94
C SER A 76 20.89 -20.14 13.48
N GLN A 77 20.65 -20.00 14.79
CA GLN A 77 20.48 -18.70 15.43
C GLN A 77 21.74 -17.81 15.43
N THR A 78 22.90 -18.36 15.05
CA THR A 78 24.19 -17.64 14.99
C THR A 78 24.90 -17.75 13.63
N ASN A 79 24.34 -18.51 12.69
CA ASN A 79 24.98 -18.78 11.40
C ASN A 79 24.03 -18.47 10.24
N VAL A 80 24.43 -17.49 9.43
CA VAL A 80 23.81 -17.18 8.13
C VAL A 80 24.83 -17.49 7.06
N LEU A 81 24.51 -18.46 6.20
CA LEU A 81 25.34 -18.83 5.06
C LEU A 81 25.26 -17.74 3.99
N ASP A 82 26.42 -17.26 3.56
CA ASP A 82 26.59 -16.44 2.36
C ASP A 82 26.70 -17.34 1.12
N GLN A 83 25.76 -17.17 0.19
CA GLN A 83 25.73 -17.88 -1.09
C GLN A 83 26.25 -17.02 -2.26
N TYR A 84 26.42 -15.71 -2.03
CA TYR A 84 26.87 -14.77 -3.03
C TYR A 84 28.38 -14.87 -3.27
N ASP A 85 29.17 -14.73 -2.21
CA ASP A 85 30.63 -14.69 -2.26
C ASP A 85 31.25 -15.91 -2.98
N PRO A 86 30.83 -17.16 -2.71
CA PRO A 86 31.39 -18.31 -3.43
C PRO A 86 30.94 -18.39 -4.90
N ALA A 87 29.85 -17.72 -5.29
CA ALA A 87 29.27 -17.81 -6.63
C ALA A 87 29.67 -16.64 -7.55
N ASN A 88 30.19 -15.53 -7.00
CA ASN A 88 30.41 -14.29 -7.73
C ASN A 88 31.79 -13.72 -7.44
N ALA A 89 32.52 -13.35 -8.51
CA ALA A 89 33.84 -12.74 -8.38
C ALA A 89 33.78 -11.26 -7.96
N ALA A 90 32.70 -10.55 -8.31
CA ALA A 90 32.55 -9.15 -7.96
C ALA A 90 32.14 -9.00 -6.49
N PRO A 91 32.77 -8.12 -5.69
CA PRO A 91 32.41 -7.95 -4.29
C PRO A 91 30.94 -7.58 -4.07
N MET A 92 30.32 -8.16 -3.03
CA MET A 92 28.93 -7.89 -2.67
C MET A 92 28.69 -6.39 -2.43
N ALA A 93 29.60 -5.75 -1.68
CA ALA A 93 29.52 -4.34 -1.32
C ALA A 93 29.46 -3.42 -2.55
N ASP A 94 30.07 -3.81 -3.68
CA ASP A 94 30.04 -3.01 -4.90
C ASP A 94 28.66 -3.07 -5.56
N GLN A 95 28.00 -4.23 -5.52
CA GLN A 95 26.63 -4.38 -6.02
C GLN A 95 25.65 -3.56 -5.18
N VAL A 96 25.78 -3.64 -3.84
CA VAL A 96 24.94 -2.89 -2.89
C VAL A 96 25.07 -1.38 -3.14
N LYS A 97 26.30 -0.88 -3.22
CA LYS A 97 26.56 0.55 -3.48
C LYS A 97 26.06 1.01 -4.84
N ALA A 98 26.22 0.19 -5.89
CA ALA A 98 25.73 0.53 -7.23
C ALA A 98 24.20 0.69 -7.25
N LEU A 99 23.47 -0.20 -6.57
CA LEU A 99 22.01 -0.15 -6.46
C LEU A 99 21.55 1.07 -5.65
N GLN A 100 22.18 1.31 -4.49
CA GLN A 100 21.86 2.46 -3.63
C GLN A 100 22.17 3.80 -4.32
N ALA A 101 23.26 3.88 -5.09
CA ALA A 101 23.59 5.04 -5.91
C ALA A 101 22.54 5.32 -7.01
N ALA A 102 21.83 4.28 -7.46
CA ALA A 102 20.68 4.42 -8.37
C ALA A 102 19.35 4.72 -7.64
N GLY A 103 19.37 4.94 -6.32
CA GLY A 103 18.19 5.20 -5.51
C GLY A 103 17.28 3.97 -5.34
N ILE A 104 17.87 2.77 -5.34
CA ILE A 104 17.19 1.48 -5.15
C ILE A 104 17.62 0.91 -3.81
N LYS A 105 16.64 0.63 -2.93
CA LYS A 105 16.93 -0.03 -1.64
C LYS A 105 17.33 -1.49 -1.85
N VAL A 106 18.27 -1.97 -1.06
CA VAL A 106 18.77 -3.35 -1.11
C VAL A 106 18.28 -4.11 0.11
N VAL A 107 17.36 -5.05 -0.13
CA VAL A 107 16.62 -5.79 0.92
C VAL A 107 16.80 -7.28 0.69
N PRO A 108 17.97 -7.87 1.02
CA PRO A 108 18.27 -9.25 0.68
C PRO A 108 17.31 -10.24 1.34
N SER A 109 16.94 -11.26 0.56
CA SER A 109 16.13 -12.38 1.02
C SER A 109 16.98 -13.42 1.73
N LEU A 110 16.49 -13.87 2.88
CA LEU A 110 17.09 -14.94 3.66
C LEU A 110 16.17 -16.15 3.68
N THR A 111 16.67 -17.29 3.20
CA THR A 111 15.96 -18.58 3.28
C THR A 111 16.12 -19.25 4.65
N ASP A 112 15.14 -20.04 5.08
CA ASP A 112 15.27 -20.90 6.27
C ASP A 112 15.93 -22.24 5.93
N GLY A 113 17.24 -22.19 5.69
CA GLY A 113 18.05 -23.37 5.36
C GLY A 113 18.36 -24.32 6.51
N THR A 114 17.46 -24.43 7.50
CA THR A 114 17.59 -25.33 8.65
C THR A 114 16.96 -26.69 8.37
N GLY A 115 17.28 -27.70 9.19
CA GLY A 115 16.61 -29.01 9.09
C GLY A 115 15.14 -28.96 9.51
N LYS A 116 14.38 -30.01 9.17
CA LYS A 116 12.96 -30.15 9.54
C LYS A 116 12.72 -29.85 11.03
N LEU A 117 11.79 -28.95 11.32
CA LEU A 117 11.40 -28.42 12.63
C LEU A 117 12.51 -27.71 13.43
N ALA A 118 13.70 -27.53 12.87
CA ALA A 118 14.81 -26.90 13.58
C ALA A 118 14.57 -25.41 13.79
N MET A 119 14.08 -24.69 12.76
CA MET A 119 13.70 -23.28 12.90
C MET A 119 12.61 -23.10 13.95
N GLN A 120 11.56 -23.94 13.96
CA GLN A 120 10.52 -23.90 14.99
C GLN A 120 11.10 -24.01 16.41
N LYS A 121 12.07 -24.91 16.63
CA LYS A 121 12.76 -25.05 17.93
C LYS A 121 13.60 -23.82 18.30
N ILE A 122 14.20 -23.15 17.32
CA ILE A 122 14.92 -21.89 17.53
C ILE A 122 13.93 -20.81 17.96
N LEU A 123 12.79 -20.68 17.27
CA LEU A 123 11.78 -19.67 17.59
C LEU A 123 11.08 -19.94 18.93
N GLY A 124 10.94 -21.21 19.31
CA GLY A 124 10.35 -21.65 20.59
C GLY A 124 11.20 -21.36 21.82
N ASP A 125 12.50 -21.10 21.66
CA ASP A 125 13.43 -20.79 22.74
C ASP A 125 13.72 -19.29 22.75
N ALA A 126 13.31 -18.58 23.81
CA ALA A 126 13.45 -17.13 23.88
C ALA A 126 14.90 -16.64 23.76
N THR A 127 15.87 -17.42 24.26
CA THR A 127 17.29 -17.06 24.17
C THR A 127 17.79 -17.21 22.74
N LYS A 128 17.46 -18.34 22.10
CA LYS A 128 17.87 -18.58 20.71
C LYS A 128 17.16 -17.64 19.73
N ARG A 129 15.89 -17.33 19.97
CA ARG A 129 15.14 -16.36 19.17
C ARG A 129 15.77 -14.96 19.27
N ALA A 130 16.10 -14.50 20.47
CA ALA A 130 16.80 -13.23 20.66
C ALA A 130 18.20 -13.21 19.99
N GLN A 131 18.94 -14.33 20.05
CA GLN A 131 20.20 -14.48 19.33
C GLN A 131 20.00 -14.39 17.82
N LEU A 132 18.97 -15.05 17.26
CA LEU A 132 18.67 -14.98 15.84
C LEU A 132 18.30 -13.56 15.42
N VAL A 133 17.44 -12.86 16.17
CA VAL A 133 17.09 -11.45 15.91
C VAL A 133 18.35 -10.58 15.85
N LYS A 134 19.27 -10.76 16.82
CA LYS A 134 20.55 -10.04 16.82
C LYS A 134 21.40 -10.38 15.59
N THR A 135 21.56 -11.67 15.28
CA THR A 135 22.36 -12.13 14.14
C THR A 135 21.86 -11.54 12.82
N LEU A 136 20.54 -11.48 12.62
CA LEU A 136 19.96 -10.91 11.40
C LEU A 136 20.12 -9.39 11.35
N ALA A 137 19.82 -8.67 12.43
CA ALA A 137 20.01 -7.23 12.46
C ALA A 137 21.48 -6.82 12.24
N ASP A 138 22.43 -7.54 12.85
CA ASP A 138 23.85 -7.29 12.65
C ASP A 138 24.29 -7.59 11.20
N LEU A 139 23.66 -8.53 10.51
CA LEU A 139 23.93 -8.80 9.09
C LEU A 139 23.53 -7.60 8.22
N ALA A 140 22.39 -6.96 8.49
CA ALA A 140 21.94 -5.76 7.78
C ALA A 140 22.94 -4.61 7.95
N VAL A 141 23.29 -4.31 9.20
CA VAL A 141 24.27 -3.26 9.54
C VAL A 141 25.64 -3.55 8.93
N LYS A 142 26.15 -4.78 9.04
CA LYS A 142 27.48 -5.16 8.55
C LYS A 142 27.64 -4.90 7.05
N ASN A 143 26.61 -5.17 6.26
CA ASN A 143 26.67 -5.09 4.81
C ASN A 143 26.05 -3.81 4.23
N GLY A 144 25.52 -2.92 5.09
CA GLY A 144 24.87 -1.68 4.67
C GLY A 144 23.59 -1.92 3.87
N PHE A 145 22.82 -2.95 4.21
CA PHE A 145 21.52 -3.20 3.61
C PHE A 145 20.48 -2.20 4.13
N ASP A 146 19.43 -1.96 3.34
CA ASP A 146 18.32 -1.05 3.71
C ASP A 146 17.20 -1.77 4.48
N GLY A 147 17.38 -3.06 4.74
CA GLY A 147 16.37 -3.95 5.29
C GLY A 147 16.67 -5.41 5.02
N LEU A 148 15.78 -6.29 5.47
CA LEU A 148 15.85 -7.72 5.22
C LEU A 148 14.50 -8.25 4.73
N ASP A 149 14.55 -9.31 3.92
CA ASP A 149 13.36 -10.06 3.50
C ASP A 149 13.40 -11.48 4.06
N LEU A 150 12.39 -11.87 4.84
CA LEU A 150 12.27 -13.22 5.36
C LEU A 150 11.56 -14.10 4.35
N ASP A 151 12.29 -15.00 3.70
CA ASP A 151 11.77 -15.96 2.73
C ASP A 151 11.82 -17.38 3.30
N TRP A 152 11.03 -17.60 4.35
CA TRP A 152 11.10 -18.83 5.16
C TRP A 152 10.00 -19.78 4.73
N GLU A 153 10.38 -20.76 3.94
CA GLU A 153 9.51 -21.69 3.22
C GLU A 153 9.42 -23.07 3.89
N GLY A 154 10.38 -23.40 4.75
CA GLY A 154 10.43 -24.68 5.48
C GLY A 154 9.18 -24.96 6.30
N PHE A 155 8.55 -23.93 6.86
CA PHE A 155 7.26 -24.06 7.56
C PHE A 155 6.17 -24.65 6.67
N ALA A 156 6.11 -24.19 5.42
CA ALA A 156 5.09 -24.58 4.46
C ALA A 156 5.38 -25.94 3.82
N PHE A 157 6.63 -26.18 3.42
CA PHE A 157 6.96 -27.28 2.51
C PHE A 157 7.80 -28.41 3.14
N THR A 158 8.46 -28.17 4.28
CA THR A 158 9.34 -29.17 4.92
C THR A 158 8.76 -29.70 6.24
N ASP A 159 8.20 -28.83 7.07
CA ASP A 159 7.75 -29.16 8.43
C ASP A 159 6.37 -29.84 8.44
N GLY A 160 5.54 -29.53 7.44
CA GLY A 160 4.21 -30.07 7.26
C GLY A 160 3.14 -29.38 8.12
N THR A 161 1.89 -29.47 7.67
CA THR A 161 0.76 -28.70 8.23
C THR A 161 0.45 -28.99 9.69
N ALA A 162 0.80 -30.18 10.20
CA ALA A 162 0.61 -30.55 11.61
C ALA A 162 1.42 -29.65 12.57
N SER A 163 2.50 -29.04 12.08
CA SER A 163 3.36 -28.15 12.86
C SER A 163 2.84 -26.72 12.99
N TRP A 164 1.84 -26.33 12.18
CA TRP A 164 1.49 -24.93 11.96
C TRP A 164 0.86 -24.26 13.19
N ALA A 165 0.10 -25.01 14.00
CA ALA A 165 -0.52 -24.49 15.22
C ALA A 165 0.53 -24.06 16.27
N VAL A 166 1.68 -24.73 16.27
CA VAL A 166 2.82 -24.38 17.14
C VAL A 166 3.69 -23.30 16.47
N THR A 167 3.95 -23.44 15.16
CA THR A 167 4.86 -22.56 14.43
C THR A 167 4.32 -21.13 14.29
N SER A 168 3.04 -20.97 14.00
CA SER A 168 2.41 -19.67 13.72
C SER A 168 2.60 -18.61 14.82
N PRO A 169 2.31 -18.88 16.11
CA PRO A 169 2.55 -17.89 17.17
C PRO A 169 4.04 -17.63 17.42
N LEU A 170 4.92 -18.62 17.23
CA LEU A 170 6.36 -18.46 17.38
C LEU A 170 6.95 -17.59 16.26
N TRP A 171 6.53 -17.83 15.03
CA TRP A 171 6.81 -17.01 13.86
C TRP A 171 6.36 -15.57 14.07
N THR A 172 5.12 -15.37 14.53
CA THR A 172 4.55 -14.05 14.82
C THR A 172 5.39 -13.29 15.84
N THR A 173 5.76 -13.94 16.93
CA THR A 173 6.59 -13.35 17.99
C THR A 173 7.96 -12.93 17.45
N PHE A 174 8.60 -13.80 16.69
CA PHE A 174 9.89 -13.51 16.05
C PHE A 174 9.82 -12.32 15.10
N VAL A 175 8.80 -12.27 14.21
CA VAL A 175 8.64 -11.16 13.26
C VAL A 175 8.45 -9.83 14.00
N LYS A 176 7.67 -9.79 15.08
CA LYS A 176 7.48 -8.58 15.90
C LYS A 176 8.79 -8.14 16.56
N GLU A 177 9.57 -9.06 17.14
CA GLU A 177 10.87 -8.75 17.75
C GLU A 177 11.90 -8.26 16.71
N LEU A 178 11.95 -8.88 15.53
CA LEU A 178 12.85 -8.47 14.45
C LEU A 178 12.46 -7.10 13.87
N ALA A 179 11.17 -6.85 13.66
CA ALA A 179 10.67 -5.56 13.16
C ALA A 179 11.12 -4.42 14.07
N ILE A 180 10.91 -4.56 15.39
CA ILE A 180 11.37 -3.56 16.38
C ILE A 180 12.87 -3.30 16.24
N LYS A 181 13.67 -4.37 16.09
CA LYS A 181 15.13 -4.25 16.01
C LYS A 181 15.60 -3.54 14.74
N LEU A 182 15.04 -3.90 13.58
CA LEU A 182 15.37 -3.30 12.29
C LEU A 182 14.90 -1.84 12.21
N HIS A 183 13.65 -1.56 12.62
CA HIS A 183 13.12 -0.20 12.63
C HIS A 183 13.91 0.75 13.53
N ALA A 184 14.43 0.26 14.66
CA ALA A 184 15.29 1.05 15.54
C ALA A 184 16.63 1.46 14.88
N GLN A 185 17.04 0.79 13.80
CA GLN A 185 18.24 1.09 13.03
C GLN A 185 17.94 1.84 11.72
N GLY A 186 16.66 2.06 11.39
CA GLY A 186 16.21 2.69 10.15
C GLY A 186 15.96 1.72 8.99
N ASP A 187 16.11 0.42 9.23
CA ASP A 187 15.97 -0.65 8.24
C ASP A 187 14.51 -1.12 8.11
N ILE A 188 14.11 -1.58 6.92
CA ILE A 188 12.77 -2.16 6.71
C ILE A 188 12.75 -3.68 6.90
N LEU A 189 11.60 -4.22 7.28
CA LEU A 189 11.33 -5.66 7.31
C LEU A 189 10.33 -6.05 6.23
N SER A 190 10.77 -6.92 5.32
CA SER A 190 9.91 -7.62 4.39
C SER A 190 9.70 -9.07 4.81
N VAL A 191 8.56 -9.62 4.42
CA VAL A 191 8.28 -11.05 4.51
C VAL A 191 7.79 -11.55 3.15
N THR A 192 8.42 -12.61 2.67
CA THR A 192 7.99 -13.40 1.52
C THR A 192 7.25 -14.65 2.00
N THR A 193 6.03 -14.86 1.49
CA THR A 193 5.22 -16.03 1.88
C THR A 193 4.49 -16.64 0.68
N PRO A 194 4.18 -17.95 0.73
CA PRO A 194 3.08 -18.52 -0.04
C PRO A 194 1.75 -17.80 0.26
N ASP A 195 0.71 -18.12 -0.50
CA ASP A 195 -0.57 -17.44 -0.36
C ASP A 195 -1.35 -17.82 0.91
N VAL A 196 -1.71 -16.83 1.71
CA VAL A 196 -2.74 -16.99 2.74
C VAL A 196 -4.11 -16.68 2.12
N ARG A 197 -5.10 -17.51 2.45
CA ARG A 197 -6.46 -17.44 1.93
C ARG A 197 -7.41 -16.82 2.93
N ASP A 198 -8.43 -16.15 2.40
CA ASP A 198 -9.61 -15.80 3.18
C ASP A 198 -10.26 -17.06 3.76
N PRO A 199 -10.34 -17.21 5.10
CA PRO A 199 -11.03 -18.33 5.72
C PRO A 199 -12.48 -18.48 5.24
N ALA A 200 -13.16 -17.37 4.90
CA ALA A 200 -14.52 -17.38 4.37
C ALA A 200 -14.64 -18.03 2.99
N SER A 201 -13.53 -18.15 2.24
CA SER A 201 -13.52 -18.84 0.94
C SER A 201 -13.58 -20.36 1.05
N GLY A 202 -13.37 -20.93 2.25
CA GLY A 202 -13.24 -22.37 2.47
C GLY A 202 -11.98 -23.02 1.87
N LYS A 203 -11.16 -22.25 1.14
CA LYS A 203 -9.89 -22.73 0.56
C LYS A 203 -8.79 -22.69 1.62
N LYS A 204 -8.04 -23.78 1.74
CA LYS A 204 -6.88 -23.84 2.63
C LYS A 204 -5.73 -23.06 2.02
N GLY A 205 -5.26 -22.02 2.72
CA GLY A 205 -4.01 -21.33 2.44
C GLY A 205 -2.93 -21.67 3.46
N TYR A 206 -1.79 -21.01 3.35
CA TYR A 206 -0.64 -21.19 4.24
C TYR A 206 -0.77 -20.36 5.52
N TRP A 207 -1.81 -20.60 6.32
CA TRP A 207 -2.15 -19.77 7.50
C TRP A 207 -1.07 -19.73 8.58
N VAL A 208 -0.05 -20.60 8.52
CA VAL A 208 1.14 -20.55 9.40
C VAL A 208 1.83 -19.18 9.40
N TYR A 209 1.78 -18.44 8.30
CA TYR A 209 2.44 -17.13 8.16
C TYR A 209 1.70 -15.98 8.86
N ASN A 210 0.47 -16.20 9.30
CA ASN A 210 -0.29 -15.29 10.16
C ASN A 210 -0.30 -13.81 9.73
N TRP A 211 -0.66 -13.55 8.47
CA TRP A 211 -0.76 -12.18 7.92
C TRP A 211 -1.50 -11.17 8.80
N PRO A 212 -2.62 -11.52 9.49
CA PRO A 212 -3.30 -10.56 10.37
C PRO A 212 -2.41 -10.01 11.49
N GLU A 213 -1.53 -10.82 12.06
CA GLU A 213 -0.69 -10.42 13.19
C GLU A 213 0.64 -9.79 12.78
N ILE A 214 1.18 -10.15 11.60
CA ILE A 214 2.45 -9.60 11.11
C ILE A 214 2.26 -8.37 10.23
N GLY A 215 1.13 -8.24 9.53
CA GLY A 215 0.82 -7.12 8.63
C GLY A 215 0.99 -5.72 9.24
N PRO A 216 0.64 -5.49 10.53
CA PRO A 216 0.88 -4.21 11.19
C PRO A 216 2.36 -3.85 11.34
N VAL A 217 3.24 -4.83 11.56
CA VAL A 217 4.66 -4.59 11.92
C VAL A 217 5.65 -4.72 10.76
N ILE A 218 5.30 -5.43 9.69
CA ILE A 218 6.15 -5.52 8.48
C ILE A 218 5.97 -4.29 7.58
N ASP A 219 6.98 -3.97 6.78
CA ASP A 219 6.92 -2.90 5.78
C ASP A 219 6.44 -3.39 4.42
N ARG A 220 6.67 -4.69 4.15
CA ARG A 220 6.36 -5.32 2.87
C ARG A 220 5.89 -6.75 3.08
N LEU A 221 4.86 -7.13 2.33
CA LEU A 221 4.43 -8.50 2.12
C LEU A 221 4.66 -8.83 0.64
N ARG A 222 5.53 -9.80 0.36
CA ARG A 222 5.78 -10.33 -0.98
C ARG A 222 5.11 -11.69 -1.09
N ILE A 223 4.12 -11.78 -1.95
CA ILE A 223 3.29 -12.99 -2.05
C ILE A 223 3.79 -13.82 -3.21
N MET A 224 4.15 -15.08 -2.96
CA MET A 224 4.57 -16.04 -3.97
C MET A 224 3.35 -16.54 -4.77
N THR A 225 2.74 -15.65 -5.56
CA THR A 225 1.61 -15.95 -6.45
C THR A 225 2.08 -16.63 -7.75
N TYR A 226 2.93 -17.64 -7.60
CA TYR A 226 3.45 -18.53 -8.64
C TYR A 226 3.54 -19.96 -8.10
N ASP A 227 3.96 -20.89 -8.94
CA ASP A 227 4.00 -22.32 -8.63
C ASP A 227 2.63 -22.91 -8.22
N TYR A 228 1.55 -22.39 -8.81
CA TYR A 228 0.22 -22.96 -8.72
C TYR A 228 0.19 -24.38 -9.32
N SER A 229 0.85 -24.56 -10.47
CA SER A 229 1.04 -25.85 -11.13
C SER A 229 2.52 -26.23 -11.10
N VAL A 230 2.86 -27.30 -10.35
CA VAL A 230 4.23 -27.80 -10.24
C VAL A 230 4.34 -29.20 -10.83
N ALA A 231 3.69 -30.20 -10.24
CA ALA A 231 3.79 -31.58 -10.69
C ALA A 231 3.02 -31.83 -11.99
N ASN A 232 1.80 -31.29 -12.09
CA ASN A 232 0.94 -31.47 -13.24
C ASN A 232 0.97 -30.23 -14.15
N PRO A 233 0.76 -30.40 -15.48
CA PRO A 233 0.66 -29.28 -16.40
C PRO A 233 -0.48 -28.33 -16.03
N GLY A 234 -0.21 -27.04 -16.10
CA GLY A 234 -1.20 -26.01 -15.83
C GLY A 234 -0.57 -24.62 -15.70
N PRO A 235 -1.39 -23.58 -15.47
CA PRO A 235 -0.89 -22.22 -15.32
C PRO A 235 0.05 -22.11 -14.11
N ILE A 236 1.07 -21.27 -14.24
CA ILE A 236 2.12 -21.07 -13.23
C ILE A 236 1.61 -20.21 -12.08
N GLY A 237 0.82 -19.18 -12.38
CA GLY A 237 0.22 -18.31 -11.37
C GLY A 237 -1.04 -17.63 -11.88
N PRO A 238 -2.16 -18.37 -12.08
CA PRO A 238 -3.34 -17.87 -12.76
C PRO A 238 -3.87 -16.54 -12.17
N LEU A 239 -4.18 -15.56 -13.03
CA LEU A 239 -4.54 -14.19 -12.64
C LEU A 239 -5.74 -14.13 -11.70
N SER A 240 -6.78 -14.94 -11.93
CA SER A 240 -7.93 -15.05 -11.03
C SER A 240 -7.56 -15.51 -9.62
N TRP A 241 -6.53 -16.35 -9.49
CA TRP A 241 -5.97 -16.73 -8.20
C TRP A 241 -5.23 -15.55 -7.55
N VAL A 242 -4.36 -14.87 -8.30
CA VAL A 242 -3.60 -13.70 -7.83
C VAL A 242 -4.54 -12.61 -7.33
N ASP A 243 -5.61 -12.33 -8.07
CA ASP A 243 -6.63 -11.34 -7.73
C ASP A 243 -7.29 -11.61 -6.37
N GLN A 244 -7.71 -12.87 -6.13
CA GLN A 244 -8.33 -13.30 -4.88
C GLN A 244 -7.38 -13.15 -3.68
N VAL A 245 -6.11 -13.55 -3.84
CA VAL A 245 -5.10 -13.43 -2.78
C VAL A 245 -4.82 -11.96 -2.47
N THR A 246 -4.65 -11.15 -3.51
CA THR A 246 -4.38 -9.71 -3.38
C THR A 246 -5.51 -9.01 -2.64
N LYS A 247 -6.76 -9.30 -3.03
CA LYS A 247 -7.95 -8.74 -2.39
C LYS A 247 -7.98 -9.06 -0.90
N TYR A 248 -7.66 -10.30 -0.52
CA TYR A 248 -7.64 -10.71 0.89
C TYR A 248 -6.49 -10.04 1.67
N ALA A 249 -5.28 -10.02 1.13
CA ALA A 249 -4.15 -9.35 1.78
C ALA A 249 -4.47 -7.85 2.05
N ALA A 250 -5.15 -7.19 1.11
CA ALA A 250 -5.55 -5.77 1.22
C ALA A 250 -6.60 -5.51 2.31
N THR A 251 -7.28 -6.52 2.85
CA THR A 251 -8.17 -6.34 4.03
C THR A 251 -7.41 -6.41 5.35
N LEU A 252 -6.20 -6.98 5.36
CA LEU A 252 -5.42 -7.24 6.57
C LEU A 252 -4.35 -6.18 6.85
N MET A 253 -3.89 -5.48 5.80
CA MET A 253 -2.84 -4.48 5.91
C MET A 253 -3.00 -3.39 4.86
N ALA A 254 -2.26 -2.28 5.04
CA ALA A 254 -2.24 -1.21 4.04
C ALA A 254 -1.84 -1.79 2.66
N PRO A 255 -2.65 -1.57 1.61
CA PRO A 255 -2.44 -2.21 0.31
C PRO A 255 -1.05 -1.99 -0.26
N SER A 256 -0.47 -0.81 -0.04
CA SER A 256 0.88 -0.48 -0.45
C SER A 256 2.01 -1.38 0.07
N LYS A 257 1.77 -2.12 1.15
CA LYS A 257 2.74 -3.09 1.66
C LYS A 257 2.80 -4.34 0.77
N ILE A 258 1.78 -4.60 -0.04
CA ILE A 258 1.60 -5.84 -0.79
C ILE A 258 2.32 -5.78 -2.14
N TRP A 259 3.07 -6.82 -2.45
CA TRP A 259 3.73 -7.04 -3.73
C TRP A 259 3.38 -8.42 -4.24
N VAL A 260 2.82 -8.50 -5.44
CA VAL A 260 2.37 -9.78 -6.01
C VAL A 260 3.47 -10.40 -6.85
N GLY A 261 3.76 -11.67 -6.58
CA GLY A 261 4.77 -12.45 -7.28
C GLY A 261 4.41 -12.68 -8.75
N VAL A 262 5.39 -12.48 -9.62
CA VAL A 262 5.29 -12.70 -11.07
C VAL A 262 6.40 -13.66 -11.47
N PRO A 263 6.07 -14.89 -11.91
CA PRO A 263 7.07 -15.82 -12.40
C PRO A 263 7.55 -15.38 -13.78
N THR A 264 8.83 -15.02 -13.90
CA THR A 264 9.50 -14.71 -15.19
C THR A 264 10.03 -15.99 -15.87
N TYR A 265 9.34 -17.09 -15.61
CA TYR A 265 9.58 -18.41 -16.15
C TYR A 265 8.25 -19.12 -16.40
N GLY A 266 8.36 -20.19 -17.18
CA GLY A 266 7.36 -21.19 -17.43
C GLY A 266 7.87 -22.58 -17.11
N ARG A 267 7.03 -23.57 -17.38
CA ARG A 267 7.34 -24.98 -17.21
C ARG A 267 6.92 -25.74 -18.47
N ASP A 268 7.72 -26.73 -18.83
CA ASP A 268 7.55 -27.56 -20.01
C ASP A 268 7.44 -29.03 -19.58
N TRP A 269 6.22 -29.55 -19.60
CA TRP A 269 5.87 -30.87 -19.09
C TRP A 269 5.81 -31.93 -20.18
N VAL A 270 6.30 -33.15 -19.88
CA VAL A 270 5.95 -34.36 -20.62
C VAL A 270 4.53 -34.78 -20.28
N ILE A 271 3.66 -34.87 -21.29
CA ILE A 271 2.28 -35.31 -21.13
C ILE A 271 1.99 -36.66 -21.79
N ALA A 272 2.76 -37.06 -22.80
CA ALA A 272 2.69 -38.40 -23.38
C ALA A 272 4.04 -38.82 -23.95
N VAL A 273 4.31 -40.13 -23.95
CA VAL A 273 5.44 -40.77 -24.60
C VAL A 273 4.90 -41.93 -25.42
N ASP A 274 5.15 -41.89 -26.72
CA ASP A 274 4.85 -42.99 -27.65
C ASP A 274 6.16 -43.62 -28.12
N GLY A 275 6.26 -44.94 -28.09
CA GLY A 275 7.51 -45.68 -28.33
C GLY A 275 8.47 -45.73 -27.13
N ARG A 276 9.70 -46.23 -27.36
CA ARG A 276 10.75 -46.38 -26.35
C ARG A 276 11.86 -45.37 -26.65
N CYS A 277 12.12 -44.45 -25.73
CA CYS A 277 13.18 -43.46 -25.93
C CYS A 277 14.59 -44.11 -25.88
N PRO A 278 15.60 -43.51 -26.54
CA PRO A 278 16.98 -43.95 -26.41
C PRO A 278 17.45 -43.98 -24.96
N ASP A 279 18.33 -44.92 -24.63
CA ASP A 279 18.91 -45.03 -23.30
C ASP A 279 19.69 -43.74 -22.98
N GLY A 280 19.48 -43.15 -21.80
CA GLY A 280 20.12 -41.89 -21.41
C GLY A 280 19.40 -40.61 -21.88
N VAL A 281 18.29 -40.71 -22.61
CA VAL A 281 17.39 -39.56 -22.78
C VAL A 281 16.81 -39.20 -21.42
N ASP A 282 17.36 -38.14 -20.85
CA ASP A 282 16.79 -37.51 -19.69
C ASP A 282 15.53 -36.74 -20.13
N LEU A 283 14.36 -37.36 -19.92
CA LEU A 283 13.06 -36.67 -20.02
C LEU A 283 12.87 -35.64 -18.88
N LYS A 284 13.96 -35.27 -18.19
CA LYS A 284 14.05 -34.60 -16.89
C LYS A 284 13.27 -35.36 -15.83
N ALA A 285 13.50 -36.68 -15.81
CA ALA A 285 12.74 -37.71 -15.12
C ALA A 285 13.62 -38.73 -14.39
N PRO A 286 13.23 -39.21 -13.20
CA PRO A 286 13.79 -40.45 -12.67
C PRO A 286 13.55 -41.61 -13.65
N LYS A 287 14.43 -42.63 -13.64
CA LYS A 287 14.26 -43.86 -14.43
C LYS A 287 12.85 -44.43 -14.26
N GLY A 288 12.09 -44.55 -15.35
CA GLY A 288 10.75 -45.17 -15.36
C GLY A 288 9.54 -44.22 -15.41
N ALA A 289 9.72 -42.96 -15.83
CA ALA A 289 8.65 -41.97 -15.77
C ALA A 289 7.46 -42.22 -16.72
N THR A 290 6.28 -42.34 -16.10
CA THR A 290 4.97 -41.92 -16.62
C THR A 290 4.83 -40.39 -16.51
N ALA A 291 3.84 -39.79 -17.21
CA ALA A 291 3.59 -38.34 -17.35
C ALA A 291 3.85 -37.48 -16.08
N GLY A 292 4.34 -36.24 -16.25
CA GLY A 292 4.51 -35.26 -15.15
C GLY A 292 5.92 -34.65 -14.99
N THR A 293 6.87 -34.95 -15.87
CA THR A 293 8.22 -34.38 -15.81
C THR A 293 8.36 -33.01 -16.44
N LYS A 294 9.13 -32.10 -15.80
CA LYS A 294 9.17 -30.68 -16.17
C LYS A 294 10.57 -30.10 -16.35
N ALA A 295 10.73 -29.26 -17.37
CA ALA A 295 11.84 -28.33 -17.50
C ALA A 295 11.38 -26.91 -17.12
N VAL A 296 12.28 -26.08 -16.58
CA VAL A 296 12.06 -24.63 -16.50
C VAL A 296 12.30 -24.04 -17.89
N VAL A 297 11.42 -23.13 -18.31
CA VAL A 297 11.54 -22.34 -19.54
C VAL A 297 11.64 -20.89 -19.12
N ASN A 298 12.71 -20.16 -19.46
CA ASN A 298 12.73 -18.72 -19.16
C ASN A 298 11.67 -18.01 -20.02
N SER A 299 11.03 -16.97 -19.48
CA SER A 299 10.01 -16.23 -20.23
C SER A 299 10.53 -15.69 -21.56
N ARG A 300 11.79 -15.23 -21.62
CA ARG A 300 12.43 -14.79 -22.87
C ARG A 300 12.59 -15.86 -23.96
N ASP A 301 12.64 -17.13 -23.57
CA ASP A 301 12.92 -18.24 -24.48
C ASP A 301 11.63 -18.92 -24.99
N ALA A 302 10.50 -18.68 -24.31
CA ALA A 302 9.26 -19.43 -24.55
C ALA A 302 8.67 -19.23 -25.97
N ALA A 303 8.70 -17.99 -26.49
CA ALA A 303 8.20 -17.70 -27.83
C ALA A 303 9.08 -18.36 -28.92
N ALA A 304 10.41 -18.33 -28.74
CA ALA A 304 11.35 -19.00 -29.64
C ALA A 304 11.18 -20.53 -29.60
N LEU A 305 10.94 -21.09 -28.40
CA LEU A 305 10.63 -22.51 -28.24
C LEU A 305 9.37 -22.90 -29.02
N ALA A 306 8.27 -22.15 -28.86
CA ALA A 306 7.05 -22.40 -29.63
C ALA A 306 7.30 -22.35 -31.14
N ALA A 307 8.00 -21.31 -31.62
CA ALA A 307 8.33 -21.14 -33.04
C ALA A 307 9.17 -22.29 -33.60
N SER A 308 10.16 -22.79 -32.85
CA SER A 308 11.02 -23.90 -33.27
C SER A 308 10.27 -25.21 -33.53
N TYR A 309 9.09 -25.37 -32.94
CA TYR A 309 8.21 -26.52 -33.16
C TYR A 309 6.94 -26.16 -33.96
N GLN A 310 6.89 -24.97 -34.55
CA GLN A 310 5.72 -24.46 -35.27
C GLN A 310 4.42 -24.51 -34.43
N ALA A 311 4.56 -24.41 -33.11
CA ALA A 311 3.45 -24.39 -32.18
C ALA A 311 2.85 -22.98 -32.09
N THR A 312 1.54 -22.89 -31.94
CA THR A 312 0.83 -21.61 -31.75
C THR A 312 0.51 -21.42 -30.27
N PRO A 313 1.10 -20.42 -29.58
CA PRO A 313 0.72 -20.07 -28.22
C PRO A 313 -0.74 -19.62 -28.10
N VAL A 314 -1.44 -20.15 -27.11
CA VAL A 314 -2.83 -19.84 -26.79
C VAL A 314 -2.90 -19.06 -25.48
N TRP A 315 -3.46 -17.85 -25.54
CA TRP A 315 -3.73 -17.02 -24.36
C TRP A 315 -5.02 -17.45 -23.66
N THR A 316 -4.97 -17.58 -22.33
CA THR A 316 -6.18 -17.81 -21.51
C THR A 316 -6.44 -16.62 -20.60
N GLU A 317 -7.52 -15.87 -20.83
CA GLU A 317 -7.83 -14.62 -20.11
C GLU A 317 -7.94 -14.78 -18.59
N SER A 318 -8.60 -15.84 -18.11
CA SER A 318 -8.80 -16.09 -16.67
C SER A 318 -7.49 -16.44 -15.92
N TYR A 319 -6.49 -16.92 -16.66
CA TYR A 319 -5.17 -17.23 -16.13
C TYR A 319 -4.18 -16.10 -16.40
N GLY A 320 -4.40 -15.30 -17.44
CA GLY A 320 -3.46 -14.27 -17.85
C GLY A 320 -2.09 -14.87 -18.23
N GLU A 321 -2.10 -16.00 -18.93
CA GLU A 321 -0.93 -16.80 -19.30
C GLU A 321 -1.10 -17.45 -20.67
N TYR A 322 0.04 -17.79 -21.28
CA TYR A 322 0.10 -18.54 -22.53
C TYR A 322 0.38 -20.02 -22.28
N SER A 323 -0.15 -20.86 -23.16
CA SER A 323 0.23 -22.26 -23.26
C SER A 323 0.40 -22.71 -24.70
N PHE A 324 1.20 -23.74 -24.94
CA PHE A 324 1.25 -24.42 -26.22
C PHE A 324 1.66 -25.88 -26.04
N ASN A 325 1.32 -26.69 -27.05
CA ASN A 325 1.74 -28.09 -27.12
C ASN A 325 2.69 -28.27 -28.29
N TYR A 326 3.63 -29.21 -28.14
CA TYR A 326 4.48 -29.66 -29.24
C TYR A 326 4.89 -31.12 -29.04
N THR A 327 5.42 -31.72 -30.10
CA THR A 327 6.00 -33.07 -30.05
C THR A 327 7.49 -33.00 -30.33
N LYS A 328 8.26 -33.84 -29.62
CA LYS A 328 9.70 -33.99 -29.84
C LYS A 328 10.03 -35.45 -30.09
N VAL A 329 10.69 -35.72 -31.21
CA VAL A 329 11.17 -37.05 -31.55
C VAL A 329 12.57 -37.25 -30.95
N TYR A 330 12.76 -38.34 -30.24
CA TYR A 330 14.08 -38.81 -29.81
C TYR A 330 14.42 -40.09 -30.55
N ALA A 331 15.48 -40.05 -31.34
CA ALA A 331 16.01 -41.20 -32.06
C ALA A 331 17.48 -41.42 -31.64
N PRO A 332 17.96 -42.67 -31.56
CA PRO A 332 19.34 -42.95 -31.19
C PRO A 332 20.27 -42.66 -32.37
N ALA A 333 21.51 -42.28 -32.07
CA ALA A 333 22.51 -41.94 -33.09
C ALA A 333 22.91 -43.13 -33.99
N ASP A 334 22.70 -44.35 -33.51
CA ASP A 334 22.97 -45.60 -34.22
C ASP A 334 21.83 -46.06 -35.16
N GLY A 335 20.71 -45.33 -35.19
CA GLY A 335 19.58 -45.63 -36.07
C GLY A 335 18.67 -46.77 -35.62
N ALA A 336 18.83 -47.29 -34.39
CA ALA A 336 17.97 -48.32 -33.81
C ALA A 336 16.50 -47.84 -33.66
N ALA A 337 15.65 -48.15 -34.63
CA ALA A 337 14.27 -47.68 -34.71
C ALA A 337 13.41 -48.10 -33.50
N GLU A 338 13.71 -49.25 -32.90
CA GLU A 338 13.04 -49.76 -31.70
C GLU A 338 13.32 -48.95 -30.43
N LYS A 339 14.30 -48.03 -30.48
CA LYS A 339 14.61 -47.06 -29.43
C LYS A 339 14.27 -45.63 -29.86
N THR A 340 13.29 -45.46 -30.74
CA THR A 340 12.72 -44.15 -31.06
C THR A 340 11.45 -43.89 -30.25
N CYS A 341 11.29 -42.67 -29.76
CA CYS A 341 10.04 -42.22 -29.14
C CYS A 341 9.61 -40.83 -29.62
N VAL A 342 8.30 -40.60 -29.57
CA VAL A 342 7.67 -39.29 -29.75
C VAL A 342 7.16 -38.84 -28.39
N VAL A 343 7.62 -37.67 -27.94
CA VAL A 343 7.25 -37.11 -26.65
C VAL A 343 6.37 -35.90 -26.86
N THR A 344 5.12 -35.98 -26.43
CA THR A 344 4.20 -34.84 -26.42
C THR A 344 4.41 -34.02 -25.16
N ARG A 345 4.51 -32.70 -25.34
CA ARG A 345 4.82 -31.76 -24.27
C ARG A 345 3.83 -30.60 -24.26
N THR A 346 3.60 -30.07 -23.06
CA THR A 346 2.79 -28.87 -22.84
C THR A 346 3.63 -27.86 -22.09
N VAL A 347 3.65 -26.63 -22.58
CA VAL A 347 4.34 -25.50 -21.96
C VAL A 347 3.31 -24.52 -21.44
N TRP A 348 3.51 -24.01 -20.22
CA TRP A 348 2.84 -22.82 -19.69
C TRP A 348 3.88 -21.77 -19.33
N TYR A 349 3.65 -20.52 -19.70
CA TYR A 349 4.60 -19.44 -19.45
C TYR A 349 3.93 -18.07 -19.37
N GLN A 350 4.70 -17.10 -18.88
CA GLN A 350 4.33 -15.69 -18.82
C GLN A 350 5.21 -14.86 -19.75
N ASP A 351 4.62 -13.83 -20.35
CA ASP A 351 5.30 -12.84 -21.20
C ASP A 351 4.96 -11.41 -20.77
N ALA A 352 5.33 -10.41 -21.57
CA ALA A 352 5.01 -9.01 -21.30
C ALA A 352 3.50 -8.73 -21.09
N ARG A 353 2.59 -9.49 -21.74
CA ARG A 353 1.13 -9.35 -21.55
C ARG A 353 0.70 -9.92 -20.20
N SER A 354 1.25 -11.06 -19.79
CA SER A 354 1.04 -11.63 -18.45
C SER A 354 1.50 -10.68 -17.34
N VAL A 355 2.66 -10.03 -17.52
CA VAL A 355 3.18 -9.08 -16.54
C VAL A 355 2.31 -7.82 -16.49
N ALA A 356 1.91 -7.26 -17.64
CA ALA A 356 1.02 -6.10 -17.70
C ALA A 356 -0.32 -6.34 -16.99
N ALA A 357 -0.91 -7.52 -17.15
CA ALA A 357 -2.15 -7.89 -16.47
C ALA A 357 -1.99 -7.91 -14.93
N ARG A 358 -0.80 -8.27 -14.42
CA ARG A 358 -0.49 -8.25 -12.98
C ARG A 358 -0.13 -6.84 -12.50
N ALA A 359 0.57 -6.05 -13.32
CA ALA A 359 0.79 -4.63 -13.06
C ALA A 359 -0.54 -3.86 -12.95
N ALA A 360 -1.59 -4.27 -13.69
CA ALA A 360 -2.93 -3.71 -13.57
C ALA A 360 -3.53 -3.80 -12.15
N LEU A 361 -3.11 -4.80 -11.36
CA LEU A 361 -3.54 -4.96 -9.97
C LEU A 361 -3.05 -3.81 -9.07
N VAL A 362 -1.95 -3.14 -9.45
CA VAL A 362 -1.42 -1.97 -8.75
C VAL A 362 -2.46 -0.86 -8.70
N ALA A 363 -3.09 -0.51 -9.83
CA ALA A 363 -4.11 0.53 -9.82
C ALA A 363 -5.42 0.06 -9.18
N LYS A 364 -5.77 -1.21 -9.40
CA LYS A 364 -7.03 -1.82 -8.92
C LYS A 364 -7.09 -1.89 -7.40
N TYR A 365 -6.04 -2.40 -6.77
CA TYR A 365 -5.99 -2.63 -5.32
C TYR A 365 -5.12 -1.62 -4.58
N LYS A 366 -4.44 -0.72 -5.31
CA LYS A 366 -3.48 0.22 -4.74
C LYS A 366 -2.34 -0.51 -4.03
N ILE A 367 -1.86 -1.62 -4.62
CA ILE A 367 -0.74 -2.37 -4.03
C ILE A 367 0.60 -1.72 -4.31
N GLY A 368 1.66 -2.16 -3.61
CA GLY A 368 3.02 -1.64 -3.77
C GLY A 368 3.56 -1.86 -5.18
N GLY A 369 3.32 -3.04 -5.74
CA GLY A 369 3.79 -3.38 -7.08
C GLY A 369 3.76 -4.88 -7.40
N VAL A 370 4.57 -5.25 -8.38
CA VAL A 370 4.83 -6.62 -8.81
C VAL A 370 6.27 -7.03 -8.45
N ALA A 371 6.46 -8.29 -8.03
CA ALA A 371 7.75 -8.84 -7.59
C ALA A 371 8.18 -10.00 -8.50
N PHE A 372 9.28 -9.85 -9.23
CA PHE A 372 9.69 -10.85 -10.24
C PHE A 372 10.53 -11.96 -9.63
N TRP A 373 10.07 -13.22 -9.77
CA TRP A 373 10.88 -14.42 -9.54
C TRP A 373 11.24 -15.04 -10.92
N SER A 374 12.44 -14.82 -11.46
CA SER A 374 13.50 -13.93 -10.96
C SER A 374 14.01 -12.94 -12.02
N LEU A 375 14.74 -11.92 -11.58
CA LEU A 375 15.27 -10.88 -12.48
C LEU A 375 16.38 -11.43 -13.38
N GLY A 376 16.40 -10.97 -14.64
CA GLY A 376 17.41 -11.34 -15.62
C GLY A 376 17.05 -12.53 -16.51
N ILE A 377 15.81 -13.03 -16.46
CA ILE A 377 15.28 -14.11 -17.33
C ILE A 377 13.92 -13.78 -17.97
N GLU A 378 13.37 -12.60 -17.66
CA GLU A 378 12.10 -12.09 -18.21
C GLU A 378 12.15 -11.84 -19.72
N ASP A 379 10.98 -11.82 -20.33
CA ASP A 379 10.75 -11.35 -21.71
C ASP A 379 11.18 -9.87 -21.83
N PRO A 380 12.06 -9.51 -22.79
CA PRO A 380 12.49 -8.13 -23.02
C PRO A 380 11.36 -7.11 -23.19
N LEU A 381 10.21 -7.51 -23.75
CA LEU A 381 9.05 -6.63 -23.93
C LEU A 381 8.35 -6.29 -22.61
N THR A 382 8.67 -6.98 -21.52
CA THR A 382 8.16 -6.70 -20.17
C THR A 382 8.46 -5.26 -19.76
N TRP A 383 9.69 -4.80 -20.00
CA TRP A 383 10.17 -3.49 -19.54
C TRP A 383 9.41 -2.31 -20.17
N PRO A 384 9.32 -2.17 -21.51
CA PRO A 384 8.54 -1.11 -22.11
C PRO A 384 7.04 -1.20 -21.75
N SER A 385 6.49 -2.42 -21.65
CA SER A 385 5.09 -2.66 -21.29
C SER A 385 4.75 -2.15 -19.88
N VAL A 386 5.53 -2.57 -18.88
CA VAL A 386 5.34 -2.16 -17.48
C VAL A 386 5.63 -0.67 -17.31
N ARG A 387 6.64 -0.13 -18.00
CA ARG A 387 6.96 1.31 -17.96
C ARG A 387 5.82 2.17 -18.50
N LEU A 388 5.23 1.77 -19.62
CA LEU A 388 4.07 2.46 -20.19
C LEU A 388 2.92 2.47 -19.19
N TYR A 389 2.63 1.32 -18.58
CA TYR A 389 1.60 1.22 -17.55
C TYR A 389 1.92 2.05 -16.30
N ALA A 390 3.16 2.02 -15.83
CA ALA A 390 3.62 2.77 -14.66
C ALA A 390 3.50 4.29 -14.85
N LYS A 391 3.64 4.78 -16.09
CA LYS A 391 3.39 6.19 -16.44
C LYS A 391 1.91 6.55 -16.37
N THR A 392 0.98 5.64 -16.68
CA THR A 392 -0.46 5.97 -16.66
C THR A 392 -1.02 6.15 -15.25
N ILE A 393 -0.28 5.67 -14.24
CA ILE A 393 -0.63 5.77 -12.82
C ILE A 393 0.26 6.76 -12.05
N ALA A 394 1.14 7.47 -12.75
CA ALA A 394 1.99 8.54 -12.21
C ALA A 394 1.42 9.92 -12.61
N PRO A 395 1.72 10.98 -11.83
CA PRO A 395 2.36 10.97 -10.51
C PRO A 395 1.38 10.55 -9.40
N ASP A 396 1.90 10.15 -8.23
CA ASP A 396 1.06 9.65 -7.14
C ASP A 396 0.07 10.72 -6.65
N VAL A 397 -1.22 10.35 -6.54
CA VAL A 397 -2.25 11.24 -5.98
C VAL A 397 -2.08 11.34 -4.47
N VAL A 398 -1.83 12.54 -3.95
CA VAL A 398 -1.73 12.82 -2.51
C VAL A 398 -3.10 13.18 -1.94
N LEU A 399 -3.54 12.42 -0.95
CA LEU A 399 -4.75 12.61 -0.18
C LEU A 399 -4.40 13.25 1.16
N GLY A 400 -4.92 14.44 1.41
CA GLY A 400 -4.76 15.16 2.67
C GLY A 400 -6.00 15.11 3.54
N SER A 401 -5.81 15.02 4.85
CA SER A 401 -6.83 15.31 5.86
C SER A 401 -6.28 16.31 6.87
N ILE A 402 -7.18 17.03 7.52
CA ILE A 402 -6.84 17.90 8.65
C ILE A 402 -7.85 17.67 9.77
N ASP A 403 -7.33 17.41 10.96
CA ASP A 403 -8.09 17.35 12.19
C ASP A 403 -7.94 18.68 12.93
N ALA A 404 -9.08 19.23 13.30
CA ALA A 404 -9.24 20.47 14.05
C ALA A 404 -10.41 20.27 15.05
N PRO A 405 -10.51 21.07 16.11
CA PRO A 405 -11.62 20.99 17.07
C PRO A 405 -12.98 21.05 16.38
N SER A 406 -13.87 20.11 16.71
CA SER A 406 -15.25 20.06 16.20
C SER A 406 -16.23 20.83 17.08
N THR A 407 -15.84 21.17 18.30
CA THR A 407 -16.59 22.02 19.22
C THR A 407 -16.01 23.42 19.25
N PRO A 408 -16.79 24.44 19.65
CA PRO A 408 -16.28 25.78 19.83
C PRO A 408 -15.10 25.80 20.81
N VAL A 409 -14.06 26.56 20.48
CA VAL A 409 -12.88 26.75 21.33
C VAL A 409 -12.92 28.13 21.96
N ASP A 410 -12.42 28.24 23.18
CA ASP A 410 -12.35 29.52 23.87
C ASP A 410 -11.42 30.50 23.15
N PHE A 411 -11.82 31.75 23.09
CA PHE A 411 -11.02 32.84 22.54
C PHE A 411 -9.59 32.83 23.09
N ALA A 412 -8.63 33.05 22.19
CA ALA A 412 -7.20 33.06 22.50
C ALA A 412 -6.64 31.75 23.10
N THR A 413 -7.38 30.64 23.02
CA THR A 413 -6.90 29.32 23.43
C THR A 413 -6.17 28.64 22.29
N PRO A 414 -4.92 28.16 22.49
CA PRO A 414 -4.21 27.39 21.47
C PRO A 414 -4.89 26.05 21.18
N VAL A 415 -5.04 25.73 19.90
CA VAL A 415 -5.54 24.45 19.40
C VAL A 415 -4.48 23.77 18.55
N THR A 416 -4.40 22.45 18.61
CA THR A 416 -3.50 21.68 17.76
C THR A 416 -4.22 21.32 16.47
N LEU A 417 -3.64 21.69 15.33
CA LEU A 417 -4.07 21.19 14.03
C LEU A 417 -3.18 20.02 13.65
N THR A 418 -3.81 18.90 13.26
CA THR A 418 -3.08 17.70 12.81
C THR A 418 -3.45 17.41 11.37
N ALA A 419 -2.49 17.57 10.46
CA ALA A 419 -2.66 17.19 9.08
C ALA A 419 -2.04 15.81 8.84
N THR A 420 -2.72 14.98 8.06
CA THR A 420 -2.22 13.67 7.63
C THR A 420 -2.24 13.61 6.12
N PHE A 421 -1.12 13.22 5.52
CA PHE A 421 -0.99 13.06 4.07
C PHE A 421 -0.55 11.65 3.71
N LYS A 422 -1.30 11.04 2.79
CA LYS A 422 -1.04 9.70 2.25
C LYS A 422 -1.18 9.73 0.75
N VAL A 423 -0.50 8.85 0.03
CA VAL A 423 -0.83 8.62 -1.38
C VAL A 423 -2.03 7.67 -1.49
N SER A 424 -2.62 7.53 -2.68
CA SER A 424 -3.83 6.73 -2.91
C SER A 424 -3.75 5.25 -2.48
N ASP A 425 -2.55 4.71 -2.28
CA ASP A 425 -2.30 3.36 -1.74
C ASP A 425 -2.14 3.29 -0.21
N SER A 426 -2.45 4.38 0.48
CA SER A 426 -2.33 4.54 1.93
C SER A 426 -0.89 4.61 2.46
N ARG A 427 0.16 4.62 1.61
CA ARG A 427 1.50 4.95 2.09
C ARG A 427 1.52 6.35 2.66
N PRO A 428 2.10 6.55 3.85
CA PRO A 428 2.37 7.87 4.35
C PRO A 428 3.28 8.66 3.41
N VAL A 429 2.97 9.95 3.22
CA VAL A 429 3.88 10.87 2.54
C VAL A 429 4.84 11.41 3.60
N ALA A 430 6.02 10.81 3.74
CA ALA A 430 7.03 11.23 4.71
C ALA A 430 7.90 12.38 4.19
N GLY A 431 8.36 13.26 5.08
CA GLY A 431 9.30 14.34 4.75
C GLY A 431 8.75 15.42 3.81
N ALA A 432 7.44 15.49 3.61
CA ALA A 432 6.82 16.47 2.72
C ALA A 432 6.66 17.82 3.43
N PRO A 433 7.02 18.94 2.77
CA PRO A 433 6.71 20.27 3.26
C PRO A 433 5.20 20.51 3.16
N ILE A 434 4.60 20.90 4.27
CA ILE A 434 3.18 21.18 4.44
C ILE A 434 2.98 22.66 4.75
N SER A 435 2.16 23.32 3.95
CA SER A 435 1.65 24.67 4.19
C SER A 435 0.30 24.56 4.91
N PHE A 436 0.22 25.02 6.17
CA PHE A 436 -1.05 25.21 6.86
C PHE A 436 -1.59 26.57 6.48
N GLN A 437 -2.85 26.60 6.08
CA GLN A 437 -3.50 27.79 5.55
C GLN A 437 -4.77 28.10 6.32
N ILE A 438 -5.07 29.39 6.44
CA ILE A 438 -6.24 29.93 7.10
C ILE A 438 -7.05 30.81 6.15
N MET A 439 -8.35 30.85 6.36
CA MET A 439 -9.27 31.80 5.74
C MET A 439 -10.22 32.32 6.82
N ARG A 440 -10.17 33.62 7.10
CA ARG A 440 -11.14 34.29 7.99
C ARG A 440 -12.40 34.63 7.21
N ASN A 441 -13.50 34.91 7.91
CA ASN A 441 -14.76 35.32 7.28
C ASN A 441 -14.66 36.61 6.43
N SER A 442 -13.67 37.47 6.70
CA SER A 442 -13.40 38.68 5.91
C SER A 442 -12.37 38.49 4.79
N ASP A 443 -11.72 37.32 4.71
CA ASP A 443 -10.72 37.03 3.69
C ASP A 443 -11.38 36.45 2.43
N THR A 444 -10.87 36.82 1.25
CA THR A 444 -11.26 36.21 -0.04
C THR A 444 -10.34 35.05 -0.44
N ASP A 445 -9.14 35.00 0.17
CA ASP A 445 -8.06 34.10 -0.22
C ASP A 445 -7.44 33.40 0.98
N TRP A 446 -6.95 32.19 0.74
CA TRP A 446 -6.23 31.40 1.73
C TRP A 446 -4.85 32.02 1.99
N ARG A 447 -4.47 32.15 3.26
CA ARG A 447 -3.17 32.66 3.67
C ARG A 447 -2.40 31.58 4.41
N GLU A 448 -1.11 31.44 4.11
CA GLU A 448 -0.24 30.57 4.90
C GLU A 448 -0.06 31.14 6.31
N ILE A 449 -0.23 30.27 7.31
CA ILE A 449 -0.05 30.62 8.73
C ILE A 449 1.19 29.97 9.32
N ALA A 450 1.58 28.80 8.82
CA ALA A 450 2.77 28.10 9.25
C ALA A 450 3.11 27.00 8.25
N THR A 451 4.38 26.61 8.24
CA THR A 451 4.86 25.42 7.55
C THR A 451 5.27 24.35 8.55
N SER A 452 5.13 23.09 8.15
CA SER A 452 5.63 21.94 8.91
C SER A 452 6.09 20.86 7.94
N THR A 453 6.70 19.79 8.43
CA THR A 453 7.12 18.65 7.62
C THR A 453 6.44 17.40 8.14
N THR A 454 5.96 16.55 7.24
CA THR A 454 5.36 15.28 7.66
C THR A 454 6.40 14.34 8.26
N SER A 455 6.02 13.69 9.36
CA SER A 455 6.75 12.58 9.97
C SER A 455 6.81 11.36 9.03
N VAL A 456 7.53 10.31 9.46
CA VAL A 456 7.51 9.00 8.78
C VAL A 456 6.12 8.37 8.70
N THR A 457 5.20 8.77 9.57
CA THR A 457 3.79 8.35 9.55
C THR A 457 2.89 9.28 8.72
N GLY A 458 3.47 10.27 8.03
CA GLY A 458 2.75 11.18 7.14
C GLY A 458 2.00 12.28 7.88
N VAL A 459 2.33 12.52 9.15
CA VAL A 459 1.63 13.46 10.04
C VAL A 459 2.44 14.74 10.20
N ALA A 460 1.80 15.89 10.05
CA ALA A 460 2.35 17.21 10.36
C ALA A 460 1.43 17.94 11.35
N GLN A 461 2.01 18.69 12.28
CA GLN A 461 1.25 19.40 13.32
C GLN A 461 1.71 20.83 13.49
N ILE A 462 0.77 21.72 13.82
CA ILE A 462 1.02 23.08 14.29
C ILE A 462 0.08 23.43 15.44
N LYS A 463 0.43 24.46 16.21
CA LYS A 463 -0.51 25.12 17.13
C LYS A 463 -1.06 26.38 16.48
N LEU A 464 -2.37 26.56 16.53
CA LEU A 464 -3.07 27.75 16.07
C LEU A 464 -3.77 28.41 17.26
N VAL A 465 -3.69 29.73 17.37
CA VAL A 465 -4.56 30.51 18.25
C VAL A 465 -5.56 31.23 17.36
N ALA A 466 -6.83 30.79 17.40
CA ALA A 466 -7.90 31.41 16.63
C ALA A 466 -8.52 32.56 17.45
N SER A 467 -8.54 33.75 16.89
CA SER A 467 -9.15 34.94 17.53
C SER A 467 -10.61 35.17 17.13
N GLN A 468 -11.13 34.39 16.19
CA GLN A 468 -12.49 34.44 15.65
C GLN A 468 -12.75 33.16 14.83
N TYR A 469 -13.95 32.99 14.28
CA TYR A 469 -14.22 31.95 13.28
C TYR A 469 -13.21 31.98 12.15
N VAL A 470 -12.68 30.80 11.86
CA VAL A 470 -11.74 30.59 10.76
C VAL A 470 -12.01 29.26 10.09
N GLN A 471 -11.68 29.18 8.81
CA GLN A 471 -11.48 27.92 8.12
C GLN A 471 -9.98 27.63 8.05
N VAL A 472 -9.62 26.38 8.22
CA VAL A 472 -8.24 25.90 8.11
C VAL A 472 -8.15 24.77 7.09
N ARG A 473 -7.02 24.70 6.39
CA ARG A 473 -6.65 23.55 5.55
C ARG A 473 -5.14 23.35 5.59
N ALA A 474 -4.69 22.19 5.13
CA ALA A 474 -3.28 21.91 4.91
C ALA A 474 -3.05 21.56 3.43
N VAL A 475 -1.92 21.99 2.89
CA VAL A 475 -1.51 21.74 1.51
C VAL A 475 -0.11 21.14 1.49
N ALA A 476 0.02 19.93 0.95
CA ALA A 476 1.29 19.32 0.60
C ALA A 476 1.67 19.74 -0.81
N ALA A 477 2.85 20.33 -0.98
CA ALA A 477 3.33 20.75 -2.30
C ALA A 477 3.51 19.54 -3.23
N GLY A 478 3.10 19.70 -4.49
CA GLY A 478 3.37 18.72 -5.54
C GLY A 478 4.86 18.62 -5.83
N THR A 479 5.29 17.43 -6.25
CA THR A 479 6.61 17.16 -6.80
C THR A 479 6.45 16.42 -8.12
N TRP A 480 7.54 16.11 -8.80
CA TRP A 480 7.50 15.23 -9.97
C TRP A 480 7.01 13.81 -9.61
N GLU A 481 7.15 13.38 -8.35
CA GLU A 481 6.70 12.05 -7.89
C GLU A 481 5.21 12.02 -7.52
N ARG A 482 4.65 13.16 -7.11
CA ARG A 482 3.33 13.21 -6.48
C ARG A 482 2.60 14.52 -6.74
N LEU A 483 1.30 14.46 -6.98
CA LEU A 483 0.46 15.63 -7.12
C LEU A 483 0.39 16.45 -5.83
N THR A 484 0.06 17.73 -5.96
CA THR A 484 -0.29 18.58 -4.81
C THR A 484 -1.48 17.95 -4.08
N GLY A 485 -1.34 17.79 -2.76
CA GLY A 485 -2.41 17.28 -1.91
C GLY A 485 -2.99 18.40 -1.06
N THR A 486 -4.31 18.62 -1.13
CA THR A 486 -4.99 19.62 -0.31
C THR A 486 -6.01 18.92 0.58
N SER A 487 -5.97 19.18 1.88
CA SER A 487 -7.00 18.69 2.79
C SER A 487 -8.34 19.40 2.54
N PRO A 488 -9.49 18.74 2.79
CA PRO A 488 -10.75 19.45 2.96
C PRO A 488 -10.59 20.54 4.02
N ALA A 489 -11.27 21.68 3.81
CA ALA A 489 -11.29 22.75 4.79
C ALA A 489 -12.09 22.33 6.04
N LYS A 490 -11.63 22.76 7.21
CA LYS A 490 -12.33 22.59 8.49
C LYS A 490 -12.61 23.93 9.13
N ASN A 491 -13.82 24.11 9.62
CA ASN A 491 -14.21 25.29 10.37
C ASN A 491 -13.78 25.10 11.84
N ILE A 492 -13.24 26.16 12.42
CA ILE A 492 -12.98 26.25 13.86
C ILE A 492 -13.91 27.33 14.38
N ALA A 493 -14.89 26.90 15.15
CA ALA A 493 -15.77 27.78 15.90
C ALA A 493 -15.02 28.36 17.10
N VAL A 494 -15.14 29.66 17.32
CA VAL A 494 -14.52 30.31 18.49
C VAL A 494 -15.64 30.92 19.33
N GLN A 495 -15.65 30.62 20.61
CA GLN A 495 -16.55 31.25 21.57
C GLN A 495 -15.79 32.30 22.38
N ARG A 496 -16.51 33.33 22.81
CA ARG A 496 -15.95 34.36 23.69
C ARG A 496 -15.63 33.78 25.07
N LEU A 497 -14.89 34.52 25.88
CA LEU A 497 -14.67 34.20 27.28
C LEU A 497 -15.46 35.16 28.16
N ILE A 498 -16.32 34.62 29.03
CA ILE A 498 -16.91 35.39 30.14
C ILE A 498 -16.15 35.01 31.41
N GLY A 499 -15.44 35.98 31.99
CA GLY A 499 -14.75 35.81 33.27
C GLY A 499 -15.71 35.53 34.42
N SER A 500 -15.16 35.24 35.59
CA SER A 500 -15.95 34.95 36.80
C SER A 500 -16.98 36.05 37.08
N LEU A 501 -18.21 35.63 37.34
CA LEU A 501 -19.27 36.56 37.71
C LEU A 501 -19.03 37.11 39.12
N GLY A 502 -19.22 38.41 39.28
CA GLY A 502 -19.39 39.06 40.58
C GLY A 502 -20.85 39.45 40.77
N VAL A 503 -21.47 39.07 41.89
CA VAL A 503 -22.85 39.43 42.21
C VAL A 503 -22.90 40.12 43.58
N ASN A 504 -23.72 41.16 43.71
CA ASN A 504 -23.96 41.78 45.02
C ASN A 504 -24.83 40.88 45.92
N ALA A 505 -24.95 41.24 47.19
CA ALA A 505 -25.90 40.64 48.14
C ALA A 505 -27.13 41.57 48.30
N PRO A 506 -28.13 41.51 47.39
CA PRO A 506 -29.26 42.42 47.41
C PRO A 506 -30.26 42.10 48.54
N ARG A 507 -30.97 43.11 49.01
CA ARG A 507 -32.18 42.95 49.84
C ARG A 507 -33.41 42.79 48.96
N LEU A 508 -34.47 42.17 49.47
CA LEU A 508 -35.76 42.06 48.78
C LEU A 508 -36.23 43.43 48.24
N GLY A 509 -36.66 43.48 46.98
CA GLY A 509 -37.08 44.71 46.29
C GLY A 509 -35.94 45.59 45.76
N SER A 510 -34.67 45.26 46.04
CA SER A 510 -33.51 45.93 45.46
C SER A 510 -33.08 45.30 44.13
N LYS A 511 -32.17 45.98 43.41
CA LYS A 511 -31.54 45.43 42.21
C LYS A 511 -30.42 44.46 42.57
N VAL A 512 -30.46 43.26 41.99
CA VAL A 512 -29.27 42.44 41.83
C VAL A 512 -28.40 43.07 40.74
N VAL A 513 -27.10 43.14 40.97
CA VAL A 513 -26.10 43.69 40.06
C VAL A 513 -25.09 42.59 39.80
N VAL A 514 -25.02 42.15 38.54
CA VAL A 514 -24.05 41.15 38.07
C VAL A 514 -23.00 41.85 37.22
N LYS A 515 -21.74 41.61 37.57
CA LYS A 515 -20.55 42.13 36.89
C LYS A 515 -19.75 40.97 36.30
N ALA A 516 -19.22 41.16 35.11
CA ALA A 516 -18.30 40.21 34.48
C ALA A 516 -17.38 40.94 33.49
N GLN A 517 -16.41 40.20 32.96
CA GLN A 517 -15.53 40.66 31.89
C GLN A 517 -15.72 39.75 30.68
N LEU A 518 -16.01 40.33 29.51
CA LEU A 518 -16.09 39.61 28.24
C LEU A 518 -14.80 39.82 27.43
N LEU A 519 -14.26 38.75 26.86
CA LEU A 519 -13.13 38.80 25.94
C LEU A 519 -13.47 38.07 24.62
N PRO A 520 -13.16 38.65 23.45
CA PRO A 520 -12.63 39.99 23.26
C PRO A 520 -13.67 41.09 23.53
N ALA A 521 -13.19 42.27 23.88
CA ALA A 521 -14.01 43.44 24.21
C ALA A 521 -14.62 44.08 22.96
N GLN A 522 -15.96 44.03 22.80
CA GLN A 522 -16.60 44.40 21.53
C GLN A 522 -18.06 44.92 21.58
N GLY A 523 -18.56 45.51 22.67
CA GLY A 523 -19.90 46.12 22.59
C GLY A 523 -21.04 45.12 22.32
N VAL A 524 -20.88 43.88 22.80
CA VAL A 524 -21.66 42.69 22.40
C VAL A 524 -22.94 42.58 23.21
N ASP A 525 -24.05 42.22 22.58
CA ASP A 525 -25.30 41.92 23.26
C ASP A 525 -25.15 40.75 24.25
N VAL A 526 -25.47 41.02 25.52
CA VAL A 526 -25.40 40.09 26.63
C VAL A 526 -26.75 39.99 27.35
N VAL A 527 -27.06 38.80 27.85
CA VAL A 527 -28.32 38.51 28.55
C VAL A 527 -27.99 37.96 29.93
N LEU A 528 -28.64 38.50 30.95
CA LEU A 528 -28.65 37.95 32.30
C LEU A 528 -29.83 37.00 32.41
N GLU A 529 -29.55 35.75 32.76
CA GLU A 529 -30.54 34.71 32.98
C GLU A 529 -30.56 34.29 34.45
N GLU A 530 -31.75 33.96 34.94
CA GLU A 530 -31.98 33.44 36.29
C GLU A 530 -32.53 32.02 36.19
N TRP A 531 -32.09 31.14 37.08
CA TRP A 531 -32.61 29.78 37.19
C TRP A 531 -33.91 29.77 38.00
N ILE A 532 -35.03 29.55 37.32
CA ILE A 532 -36.39 29.57 37.89
C ILE A 532 -37.09 28.27 37.49
N ASP A 533 -37.58 27.52 38.48
CA ASP A 533 -38.38 26.30 38.31
C ASP A 533 -37.78 25.28 37.31
N GLY A 534 -36.45 25.12 37.35
CA GLY A 534 -35.74 24.15 36.51
C GLY A 534 -35.40 24.66 35.10
N THR A 535 -35.58 25.95 34.81
CA THR A 535 -35.28 26.57 33.51
C THR A 535 -34.52 27.89 33.66
N TRP A 536 -33.73 28.25 32.64
CA TRP A 536 -33.07 29.55 32.58
C TRP A 536 -34.00 30.56 31.92
N VAL A 537 -34.32 31.64 32.63
CA VAL A 537 -35.22 32.70 32.18
C VAL A 537 -34.44 34.01 32.04
N ALA A 538 -34.55 34.68 30.90
CA ALA A 538 -33.93 35.99 30.70
C ALA A 538 -34.60 37.04 31.60
N VAL A 539 -33.82 37.66 32.49
CA VAL A 539 -34.30 38.66 33.47
C VAL A 539 -33.77 40.07 33.19
N SER A 540 -32.70 40.19 32.40
CA SER A 540 -32.16 41.47 31.94
C SER A 540 -31.32 41.27 30.67
N SER A 541 -31.12 42.33 29.91
CA SER A 541 -30.21 42.33 28.75
C SER A 541 -29.56 43.69 28.61
N GLY A 542 -28.42 43.73 27.91
CA GLY A 542 -27.67 44.94 27.63
C GLY A 542 -26.56 44.64 26.65
N ALA A 543 -25.60 45.55 26.53
CA ALA A 543 -24.37 45.34 25.78
C ALA A 543 -23.17 45.39 26.73
N SER A 544 -22.12 44.63 26.42
CA SER A 544 -20.82 44.83 27.08
C SER A 544 -20.23 46.19 26.71
N GLY A 545 -19.34 46.71 27.54
CA GLY A 545 -18.56 47.90 27.21
C GLY A 545 -17.58 47.65 26.06
N ASN A 546 -17.00 48.73 25.53
CA ASN A 546 -15.89 48.65 24.57
C ASN A 546 -14.62 48.06 25.18
N ASP A 547 -14.51 48.08 26.50
CA ASP A 547 -13.49 47.41 27.31
C ASP A 547 -13.91 45.97 27.69
N GLY A 548 -15.11 45.53 27.29
CA GLY A 548 -15.66 44.21 27.58
C GLY A 548 -16.34 44.11 28.94
N ALA A 549 -16.41 45.19 29.72
CA ALA A 549 -17.07 45.17 31.01
C ALA A 549 -18.57 44.88 30.84
N ILE A 550 -19.09 43.89 31.58
CA ILE A 550 -20.51 43.57 31.65
C ILE A 550 -21.04 44.10 32.97
N LEU A 551 -22.12 44.88 32.92
CA LEU A 551 -22.86 45.33 34.09
C LEU A 551 -24.36 45.17 33.82
N LEU A 552 -24.94 44.11 34.37
CA LEU A 552 -26.37 43.81 34.20
C LEU A 552 -27.09 43.92 35.54
N THR A 553 -28.33 44.42 35.49
CA THR A 553 -29.16 44.56 36.69
C THR A 553 -30.54 43.97 36.48
N ALA A 554 -31.05 43.26 37.49
CA ALA A 554 -32.42 42.76 37.53
C ALA A 554 -33.05 43.07 38.89
N THR A 555 -34.38 43.18 38.96
CA THR A 555 -35.09 43.41 40.22
C THR A 555 -35.45 42.08 40.85
N VAL A 556 -35.06 41.87 42.11
CA VAL A 556 -35.40 40.64 42.83
C VAL A 556 -36.77 40.77 43.49
N ARG A 557 -37.67 39.82 43.20
CA ARG A 557 -39.07 39.86 43.64
C ARG A 557 -39.42 38.91 44.78
N GLN A 558 -38.52 38.00 45.14
CA GLN A 558 -38.70 37.00 46.21
C GLN A 558 -37.43 36.86 47.02
N ALA A 559 -37.55 36.46 48.29
CA ALA A 559 -36.40 36.16 49.14
C ALA A 559 -35.98 34.70 48.95
N GLY A 560 -34.70 34.38 49.16
CA GLY A 560 -34.17 33.03 49.00
C GLY A 560 -32.86 32.96 48.24
N PHE A 561 -32.52 31.77 47.74
CA PHE A 561 -31.34 31.57 46.89
C PHE A 561 -31.69 31.81 45.43
N HIS A 562 -30.92 32.66 44.77
CA HIS A 562 -31.06 32.96 43.36
C HIS A 562 -29.78 32.61 42.64
N THR A 563 -29.90 31.95 41.49
CA THR A 563 -28.76 31.54 40.67
C THR A 563 -28.84 32.20 39.31
N TYR A 564 -27.76 32.88 38.94
CA TYR A 564 -27.67 33.69 37.74
C TYR A 564 -26.57 33.17 36.81
N ARG A 565 -26.74 33.38 35.51
CA ARG A 565 -25.67 33.26 34.51
C ARG A 565 -25.76 34.39 33.49
N VAL A 566 -24.67 34.64 32.79
CA VAL A 566 -24.64 35.59 31.67
C VAL A 566 -24.37 34.82 30.39
N SER A 567 -25.09 35.16 29.32
CA SER A 567 -24.83 34.70 27.97
C SER A 567 -24.43 35.86 27.06
N ALA A 568 -23.52 35.61 26.13
CA ALA A 568 -23.21 36.54 25.04
C ALA A 568 -23.61 35.89 23.72
N ARG A 569 -24.39 36.60 22.89
CA ARG A 569 -24.94 36.05 21.65
C ARG A 569 -23.85 35.82 20.59
N SER A 570 -24.13 34.89 19.67
CA SER A 570 -23.29 34.68 18.49
C SER A 570 -23.36 35.85 17.52
N ASP A 571 -22.33 35.98 16.70
CA ASP A 571 -22.28 36.88 15.55
C ASP A 571 -21.45 36.26 14.40
N SER A 572 -21.04 37.08 13.43
CA SER A 572 -20.21 36.63 12.32
C SER A 572 -18.79 36.19 12.71
N TYR A 573 -18.36 36.39 13.95
CA TYR A 573 -16.99 36.14 14.41
C TYR A 573 -16.92 35.15 15.58
N PHE A 574 -17.98 35.00 16.38
CA PHE A 574 -18.00 34.12 17.54
C PHE A 574 -19.31 33.36 17.74
N GLU A 575 -19.22 32.19 18.36
CA GLU A 575 -20.37 31.43 18.87
C GLU A 575 -20.97 32.08 20.11
N THR A 576 -22.16 31.60 20.47
CA THR A 576 -22.77 31.93 21.77
C THR A 576 -21.94 31.31 22.90
N VAL A 577 -21.66 32.08 23.95
CA VAL A 577 -21.01 31.58 25.18
C VAL A 577 -21.93 31.78 26.38
N LEU A 578 -21.85 30.84 27.33
CA LEU A 578 -22.48 30.90 28.64
C LEU A 578 -21.40 31.01 29.73
N SER A 579 -21.60 31.89 30.70
CA SER A 579 -20.75 31.95 31.89
C SER A 579 -21.00 30.74 32.79
N GLN A 580 -20.07 30.48 33.71
CA GLN A 580 -20.41 29.71 34.90
C GLN A 580 -21.52 30.43 35.69
N ALA A 581 -22.42 29.65 36.29
CA ALA A 581 -23.49 30.18 37.11
C ALA A 581 -22.95 30.67 38.46
N ILE A 582 -23.59 31.69 39.03
CA ILE A 582 -23.30 32.20 40.38
C ILE A 582 -24.58 32.28 41.20
N SER A 583 -24.52 31.84 42.45
CA SER A 583 -25.64 31.93 43.38
C SER A 583 -25.42 33.05 44.41
N THR A 584 -26.48 33.75 44.77
CA THR A 584 -26.52 34.72 45.88
C THR A 584 -27.77 34.50 46.73
N ILE A 585 -27.71 34.92 47.99
CA ILE A 585 -28.86 34.88 48.89
C ILE A 585 -29.47 36.28 48.99
N VAL A 586 -30.77 36.36 48.72
CA VAL A 586 -31.57 37.58 48.88
C VAL A 586 -32.25 37.52 50.24
N ARG A 587 -31.99 38.54 51.06
CA ARG A 587 -32.53 38.68 52.41
C ARG A 587 -33.70 39.63 52.47
#